data_AF-A0A1U7SQV6-F1
#
_entry.id   AF-A0A1U7SQV6-F1
#
_cell.length_a   1.000
_cell.length_b   1.000
_cell.length_c   1.000
_cell.angle_alpha   90.00
_cell.angle_beta   90.00
_cell.angle_gamma   90.00
#
_symmetry.space_group_name_H-M   'P 1'
#
loop_
_entity.id
_entity.type
_entity.pdbx_description
1 polymer ?
#
loop_
_entity_poly.entity_id
_entity_poly.type
_entity_poly.pdbx_seq_one_letter_code
_entity_poly.pdbx_strand_id
1 'polypeptide(L)'
;TSQRQGVSAEPFRTPVCCSARYTLAALAFFGFFVLYALRVNLSVALVDMVDSNTTAKDNRTSKECAEHSDPIKVHHNRTGKRYQWDAETQGWILGSFFYGYIITQIPGGYVASRTGGKLLLGFGILCTAVLTLLTPVAADLGVGPLVALRALEGFGEGVTFPAMHAMWSSWAPPLERSKLLSISYAGAQLGTVVSLPLSGIICYYMNWTYVFYFFGILGIFWFILWIWLVSDTPETHKTISYCEKEYILSSLRSQVWTFKK
;
A
#
# COMPACT_ATOMS: atom_id res chain seq x y z
N THR A 1 -11.82 22.89 56.50
CA THR A 1 -10.72 23.40 55.66
C THR A 1 -10.22 22.27 54.78
N SER A 2 -10.17 22.48 53.47
CA SER A 2 -9.61 21.62 52.40
C SER A 2 -10.64 21.14 51.36
N GLN A 3 -11.10 22.09 50.54
CA GLN A 3 -11.66 21.79 49.21
C GLN A 3 -10.57 21.15 48.34
N ARG A 4 -10.78 19.90 47.91
CA ARG A 4 -10.07 19.33 46.76
C ARG A 4 -10.56 20.05 45.51
N GLN A 5 -9.78 21.01 45.01
CA GLN A 5 -9.94 21.53 43.66
C GLN A 5 -9.63 20.39 42.68
N GLY A 6 -10.69 19.82 42.11
CA GLY A 6 -10.59 19.07 40.87
C GLY A 6 -10.18 20.04 39.77
N VAL A 7 -8.91 19.98 39.36
CA VAL A 7 -8.47 20.61 38.12
C VAL A 7 -9.09 19.79 36.99
N SER A 8 -10.26 20.22 36.53
CA SER A 8 -10.82 19.81 35.25
C SER A 8 -9.84 20.26 34.18
N ALA A 9 -9.01 19.33 33.69
CA ALA A 9 -8.19 19.55 32.52
C ALA A 9 -9.14 19.76 31.33
N GLU A 10 -9.38 21.03 30.99
CA GLU A 10 -9.91 21.43 29.69
C GLU A 10 -9.16 20.63 28.61
N PRO A 11 -9.84 19.94 27.68
CA PRO A 11 -9.14 19.21 26.63
C PRO A 11 -8.42 20.25 25.78
N PHE A 12 -7.08 20.28 25.88
CA PHE A 12 -6.21 21.11 25.04
C PHE A 12 -6.53 20.82 23.56
N ARG A 13 -7.41 21.61 22.97
CA ARG A 13 -7.75 21.53 21.54
C ARG A 13 -6.63 22.19 20.76
N THR A 14 -5.62 21.42 20.39
CA THR A 14 -4.66 21.86 19.37
C THR A 14 -5.41 22.12 18.07
N PRO A 15 -5.14 23.22 17.35
CA PRO A 15 -5.82 23.54 16.11
C PRO A 15 -5.65 22.41 15.09
N VAL A 16 -6.77 22.00 14.48
CA VAL A 16 -6.84 20.92 13.48
C VAL A 16 -6.16 21.32 12.17
N CYS A 17 -6.11 22.63 11.88
CA CYS A 17 -5.43 23.19 10.72
C CYS A 17 -3.92 23.29 11.02
N CYS A 18 -3.10 22.54 10.26
CA CYS A 18 -1.62 22.46 10.36
C CYS A 18 -1.03 21.60 11.51
N SER A 19 -1.79 20.66 12.06
CA SER A 19 -1.26 19.68 13.04
C SER A 19 -0.39 18.63 12.35
N ALA A 20 0.81 18.40 12.89
CA ALA A 20 1.80 17.47 12.33
C ALA A 20 1.25 16.03 12.22
N ARG A 21 0.33 15.65 13.12
CA ARG A 21 -0.36 14.35 13.10
C ARG A 21 -1.27 14.18 11.89
N TYR A 22 -2.00 15.22 11.49
CA TYR A 22 -2.86 15.15 10.30
C TYR A 22 -2.05 15.20 9.01
N THR A 23 -0.91 15.89 8.99
CA THR A 23 0.05 15.81 7.88
C THR A 23 0.62 14.39 7.75
N LEU A 24 1.01 13.75 8.87
CA LEU A 24 1.43 12.35 8.89
C LEU A 24 0.33 11.42 8.39
N ALA A 25 -0.92 11.63 8.83
CA ALA A 25 -2.07 10.84 8.36
C ALA A 25 -2.34 11.02 6.86
N ALA A 26 -2.17 12.23 6.33
CA ALA A 26 -2.32 12.48 4.90
C ALA A 26 -1.19 11.81 4.09
N LEU A 27 0.06 11.88 4.56
CA LEU A 27 1.17 11.18 3.91
C LEU A 27 1.02 9.65 3.97
N ALA A 28 0.54 9.13 5.10
CA ALA A 28 0.20 7.72 5.28
C ALA A 28 -0.95 7.29 4.36
N PHE A 29 -1.98 8.12 4.20
CA PHE A 29 -3.07 7.90 3.24
C PHE A 29 -2.52 7.76 1.81
N PHE A 30 -1.67 8.68 1.36
CA PHE A 30 -1.05 8.56 0.04
C PHE A 30 -0.11 7.36 -0.06
N GLY A 31 0.52 6.94 1.05
CA GLY A 31 1.33 5.72 1.10
C GLY A 31 0.51 4.48 0.86
N PHE A 32 -0.61 4.32 1.57
CA PHE A 32 -1.53 3.21 1.35
C PHE A 32 -2.21 3.25 -0.02
N PHE A 33 -2.47 4.45 -0.55
CA PHE A 33 -2.94 4.61 -1.94
C PHE A 33 -1.95 4.02 -2.93
N VAL A 34 -0.69 4.42 -2.85
CA VAL A 34 0.38 3.94 -3.73
C VAL A 34 0.61 2.44 -3.55
N LEU A 35 0.63 1.97 -2.30
CA LEU A 35 0.80 0.57 -1.96
C LEU A 35 -0.26 -0.32 -2.62
N TYR A 36 -1.54 0.05 -2.49
CA TYR A 36 -2.60 -0.73 -3.13
C TYR A 36 -2.63 -0.57 -4.65
N ALA A 37 -2.20 0.57 -5.18
CA ALA A 37 -2.03 0.74 -6.62
C ALA A 37 -0.94 -0.19 -7.18
N LEU A 38 0.18 -0.35 -6.48
CA LEU A 38 1.24 -1.31 -6.81
C LEU A 38 0.76 -2.75 -6.73
N ARG A 39 -0.08 -3.07 -5.74
CA ARG A 39 -0.62 -4.42 -5.53
C ARG A 39 -1.55 -4.88 -6.65
N VAL A 40 -2.49 -4.02 -7.07
CA VAL A 40 -3.58 -4.43 -7.98
C VAL A 40 -3.24 -4.22 -9.46
N ASN A 41 -2.13 -3.56 -9.78
CA ASN A 41 -1.76 -3.26 -11.16
C ASN A 41 -1.64 -4.52 -12.06
N LEU A 42 -1.16 -5.63 -11.51
CA LEU A 42 -0.93 -6.86 -12.27
C LEU A 42 -2.24 -7.53 -12.67
N SER A 43 -3.28 -7.50 -11.84
CA SER A 43 -4.51 -8.22 -12.18
C SER A 43 -5.13 -7.70 -13.48
N VAL A 44 -5.00 -6.39 -13.74
CA VAL A 44 -5.44 -5.76 -14.99
C VAL A 44 -4.41 -5.95 -16.11
N ALA A 45 -3.12 -5.76 -15.83
CA ALA A 45 -2.07 -5.94 -16.83
C ALA A 45 -1.98 -7.37 -17.36
N LEU A 46 -2.23 -8.37 -16.50
CA LEU A 46 -2.20 -9.79 -16.83
C LEU A 46 -3.18 -10.14 -17.96
N VAL A 47 -4.33 -9.47 -18.01
CA VAL A 47 -5.33 -9.69 -19.08
C VAL A 47 -4.76 -9.31 -20.45
N ASP A 48 -3.88 -8.31 -20.53
CA ASP A 48 -3.24 -7.93 -21.79
C ASP A 48 -1.94 -8.72 -22.07
N MET A 49 -1.28 -9.22 -21.01
CA MET A 49 -0.09 -10.06 -21.11
C MET A 49 -0.38 -11.47 -21.63
N VAL A 50 -1.60 -11.98 -21.49
CA VAL A 50 -1.98 -13.33 -21.89
C VAL A 50 -2.49 -13.37 -23.33
N ASP A 51 -2.08 -14.39 -24.09
CA ASP A 51 -2.62 -14.62 -25.41
C ASP A 51 -4.04 -15.24 -25.38
N SER A 52 -4.97 -14.62 -26.11
CA SER A 52 -6.37 -15.04 -26.21
C SER A 52 -6.55 -16.45 -26.80
N ASN A 53 -5.56 -16.92 -27.55
CA ASN A 53 -5.60 -18.23 -28.21
C ASN A 53 -5.38 -19.40 -27.23
N THR A 54 -4.68 -19.18 -26.12
CA THR A 54 -4.45 -20.21 -25.09
C THR A 54 -5.73 -20.48 -24.29
N THR A 55 -6.51 -19.43 -24.01
CA THR A 55 -7.80 -19.55 -23.33
C THR A 55 -8.84 -20.30 -24.18
N ALA A 56 -8.75 -20.21 -25.51
CA ALA A 56 -9.66 -20.89 -26.44
C ALA A 56 -9.40 -22.40 -26.59
N LYS A 57 -8.18 -22.88 -26.29
CA LYS A 57 -7.83 -24.31 -26.39
C LYS A 57 -8.46 -25.17 -25.29
N ASP A 58 -8.85 -24.56 -24.17
CA ASP A 58 -9.51 -25.22 -23.05
C ASP A 58 -11.01 -24.85 -22.98
N ASN A 59 -11.63 -24.64 -24.15
CA ASN A 59 -13.07 -24.45 -24.32
C ASN A 59 -13.83 -25.75 -23.99
N ARG A 60 -13.91 -26.11 -22.70
CA ARG A 60 -15.06 -26.82 -22.14
C ARG A 60 -16.26 -25.86 -22.08
N THR A 61 -16.63 -25.27 -23.22
CA THR A 61 -17.79 -24.38 -23.31
C THR A 61 -19.06 -25.22 -23.29
N SER A 62 -19.76 -25.24 -22.16
CA SER A 62 -21.21 -25.33 -22.19
C SER A 62 -21.72 -24.08 -22.92
N LYS A 63 -22.43 -24.28 -24.04
CA LYS A 63 -23.06 -23.21 -24.82
C LYS A 63 -24.27 -22.65 -24.06
N GLU A 64 -24.03 -21.93 -22.97
CA GLU A 64 -25.07 -21.36 -22.11
C GLU A 64 -25.58 -19.98 -22.61
N CYS A 65 -24.99 -19.43 -23.67
CA CYS A 65 -25.38 -18.12 -24.20
C CYS A 65 -25.62 -18.19 -25.72
N ALA A 66 -26.68 -17.52 -26.17
CA ALA A 66 -27.04 -17.38 -27.58
C ALA A 66 -25.97 -16.57 -28.34
N GLU A 67 -25.67 -17.00 -29.57
CA GLU A 67 -24.75 -16.33 -30.50
C GLU A 67 -25.12 -14.85 -30.62
N HIS A 68 -24.30 -13.98 -30.04
CA HIS A 68 -24.39 -12.54 -30.27
C HIS A 68 -23.52 -12.19 -31.48
N SER A 69 -24.06 -11.30 -32.31
CA SER A 69 -23.44 -10.69 -33.49
C SER A 69 -21.96 -10.39 -33.28
N ASP A 70 -21.16 -10.56 -34.34
CA ASP A 70 -19.71 -10.40 -34.37
C ASP A 70 -19.18 -9.39 -33.34
N PRO A 71 -18.24 -9.79 -32.46
CA PRO A 71 -17.70 -8.89 -31.46
C PRO A 71 -17.14 -7.67 -32.18
N ILE A 72 -17.53 -6.47 -31.72
CA ILE A 72 -16.95 -5.21 -32.16
C ILE A 72 -15.43 -5.37 -32.06
N LYS A 73 -14.74 -5.43 -33.21
CA LYS A 73 -13.28 -5.45 -33.27
C LYS A 73 -12.78 -4.07 -32.87
N VAL A 74 -12.74 -3.82 -31.56
CA VAL A 74 -12.11 -2.62 -31.02
C VAL A 74 -10.64 -2.71 -31.37
N HIS A 75 -10.18 -1.80 -32.23
CA HIS A 75 -8.76 -1.65 -32.57
C HIS A 75 -8.00 -1.16 -31.33
N HIS A 76 -7.61 -2.11 -30.49
CA HIS A 76 -6.65 -1.86 -29.42
C HIS A 76 -5.25 -1.74 -30.03
N ASN A 77 -4.47 -0.78 -29.54
CA ASN A 77 -3.09 -0.59 -29.94
C ASN A 77 -2.21 -1.67 -29.28
N ARG A 78 -2.40 -2.94 -29.67
CA ARG A 78 -1.74 -4.12 -29.09
C ARG A 78 -0.27 -4.15 -29.48
N THR A 79 0.54 -3.41 -28.75
CA THR A 79 1.98 -3.29 -29.00
C THR A 79 2.82 -4.12 -28.01
N GLY A 80 2.22 -4.65 -26.95
CA GLY A 80 2.89 -5.39 -25.89
C GLY A 80 3.14 -6.86 -26.24
N LYS A 81 4.26 -7.42 -25.77
CA LYS A 81 4.52 -8.86 -25.85
C LYS A 81 3.46 -9.65 -25.08
N ARG A 82 3.09 -10.81 -25.62
CA ARG A 82 2.13 -11.74 -25.02
C ARG A 82 2.77 -13.08 -24.71
N TYR A 83 2.26 -13.71 -23.65
CA TYR A 83 2.75 -14.98 -23.15
C TYR A 83 1.64 -16.02 -23.20
N GLN A 84 2.01 -17.27 -23.50
CA GLN A 84 1.09 -18.40 -23.48
C GLN A 84 1.01 -18.97 -22.05
N TRP A 85 0.33 -18.25 -21.17
CA TRP A 85 0.04 -18.70 -19.81
C TRP A 85 -1.39 -19.19 -19.71
N ASP A 86 -1.55 -20.42 -19.24
CA ASP A 86 -2.85 -21.02 -18.91
C ASP A 86 -3.42 -20.42 -17.61
N ALA A 87 -4.68 -20.73 -17.30
CA ALA A 87 -5.37 -20.19 -16.14
C ALA A 87 -4.74 -20.61 -14.80
N GLU A 88 -4.13 -21.80 -14.72
CA GLU A 88 -3.44 -22.25 -13.51
C GLU A 88 -2.19 -21.41 -13.27
N THR A 89 -1.37 -21.22 -14.30
CA THR A 89 -0.17 -20.37 -14.23
C THR A 89 -0.50 -18.92 -13.83
N GLN A 90 -1.57 -18.36 -14.39
CA GLN A 90 -2.06 -17.02 -14.00
C GLN A 90 -2.43 -16.96 -12.52
N GLY A 91 -3.11 -17.99 -12.02
CA GLY A 91 -3.45 -18.16 -10.61
C GLY A 91 -2.21 -18.23 -9.72
N TRP A 92 -1.18 -18.97 -10.13
CA TRP A 92 0.10 -19.03 -9.42
C TRP A 92 0.82 -17.68 -9.39
N ILE A 93 0.88 -16.95 -10.51
CA ILE A 93 1.51 -15.63 -10.58
C ILE A 93 0.80 -14.66 -9.63
N LEU A 94 -0.53 -14.56 -9.71
CA LEU A 94 -1.30 -13.64 -8.86
C LEU A 94 -1.28 -14.06 -7.38
N GLY A 95 -1.37 -15.36 -7.12
CA GLY A 95 -1.40 -15.95 -5.77
C GLY A 95 -0.05 -15.85 -5.04
N SER A 96 1.06 -15.91 -5.77
CA SER A 96 2.42 -15.90 -5.19
C SER A 96 2.71 -14.71 -4.28
N PHE A 97 2.13 -13.56 -4.61
CA PHE A 97 2.16 -12.35 -3.78
C PHE A 97 1.68 -12.60 -2.35
N PHE A 98 0.59 -13.36 -2.18
CA PHE A 98 -0.02 -13.58 -0.86
C PHE A 98 0.83 -14.48 0.04
N TYR A 99 1.60 -15.41 -0.52
CA TYR A 99 2.53 -16.23 0.26
C TYR A 99 3.60 -15.36 0.91
N GLY A 100 4.23 -14.46 0.15
CA GLY A 100 5.21 -13.50 0.68
C GLY A 100 4.59 -12.55 1.72
N TYR A 101 3.36 -12.10 1.48
CA TYR A 101 2.63 -11.21 2.37
C TYR A 101 2.28 -11.83 3.73
N ILE A 102 1.84 -13.10 3.77
CA ILE A 102 1.50 -13.77 5.02
C ILE A 102 2.75 -14.05 5.86
N ILE A 103 3.82 -14.51 5.22
CA ILE A 103 5.08 -14.86 5.91
C ILE A 103 5.67 -13.65 6.63
N THR A 104 5.50 -12.45 6.08
CA THR A 104 6.13 -11.22 6.60
C THR A 104 5.34 -10.47 7.64
N GLN A 105 4.04 -10.71 7.80
CA GLN A 105 3.24 -9.96 8.77
C GLN A 105 3.73 -10.14 10.22
N ILE A 106 4.01 -11.38 10.64
CA ILE A 106 4.44 -11.67 12.02
C ILE A 106 5.86 -11.11 12.27
N PRO A 107 6.88 -11.43 11.44
CA PRO A 107 8.22 -10.87 11.61
C PRO A 107 8.23 -9.34 11.44
N GLY A 108 7.42 -8.81 10.52
CA GLY A 108 7.29 -7.39 10.25
C GLY A 108 6.85 -6.60 11.48
N GLY A 109 5.91 -7.12 12.28
CA GLY A 109 5.53 -6.49 13.55
C GLY A 109 6.65 -6.45 14.58
N TYR A 110 7.43 -7.54 14.69
CA TYR A 110 8.59 -7.57 15.57
C TYR A 110 9.66 -6.56 15.13
N VAL A 111 9.99 -6.52 13.83
CA VAL A 111 10.97 -5.58 13.27
C VAL A 111 10.49 -4.14 13.40
N ALA A 112 9.20 -3.87 13.21
CA ALA A 112 8.58 -2.54 13.35
C ALA A 112 8.77 -1.99 14.77
N SER A 113 8.66 -2.85 15.78
CA SER A 113 8.81 -2.46 17.18
C SER A 113 10.24 -2.04 17.54
N ARG A 114 11.25 -2.58 16.84
CA ARG A 114 12.67 -2.30 17.10
C ARG A 114 13.31 -1.24 16.20
N THR A 115 12.96 -1.25 14.91
CA THR A 115 13.65 -0.45 13.88
C THR A 115 12.96 0.89 13.64
N GLY A 116 11.75 1.07 14.17
CA GLY A 116 10.92 2.24 13.94
C GLY A 116 10.00 2.08 12.72
N GLY A 117 8.81 2.67 12.80
CA GLY A 117 7.78 2.56 11.77
C GLY A 117 8.14 3.32 10.49
N LYS A 118 8.97 4.39 10.56
CA LYS A 118 9.28 5.24 9.40
C LYS A 118 10.06 4.47 8.35
N LEU A 119 11.18 3.90 8.78
CA LEU A 119 12.09 3.22 7.88
C LEU A 119 11.45 1.94 7.36
N LEU A 120 10.78 1.17 8.21
CA LEU A 120 10.15 -0.07 7.79
C LEU A 120 9.03 0.17 6.77
N LEU A 121 8.15 1.14 6.98
CA LEU A 121 7.11 1.48 6.00
C LEU A 121 7.71 2.01 4.70
N GLY A 122 8.67 2.92 4.80
CA GLY A 122 9.33 3.52 3.64
C GLY A 122 10.06 2.48 2.79
N PHE A 123 10.94 1.68 3.39
CA PHE A 123 11.68 0.65 2.68
C PHE A 123 10.77 -0.48 2.17
N GLY A 124 9.68 -0.81 2.86
CA GLY A 124 8.68 -1.75 2.35
C GLY A 124 8.09 -1.29 1.02
N ILE A 125 7.59 -0.04 0.97
CA ILE A 125 7.02 0.54 -0.26
C ILE A 125 8.09 0.73 -1.34
N LEU A 126 9.32 1.15 -0.99
CA LEU A 126 10.42 1.26 -1.95
C LEU A 126 10.77 -0.09 -2.56
N CYS A 127 10.90 -1.14 -1.73
CA CYS A 127 11.21 -2.49 -2.18
C CYS A 127 10.15 -2.97 -3.16
N THR A 128 8.87 -2.87 -2.79
CA THR A 128 7.76 -3.23 -3.68
C THR A 128 7.78 -2.41 -4.96
N ALA A 129 7.99 -1.10 -4.90
CA ALA A 129 8.03 -0.23 -6.08
C ALA A 129 9.17 -0.60 -7.05
N VAL A 130 10.38 -0.87 -6.54
CA VAL A 130 11.53 -1.28 -7.36
C VAL A 130 11.29 -2.64 -8.01
N LEU A 131 10.75 -3.60 -7.25
CA LEU A 131 10.39 -4.91 -7.80
C LEU A 131 9.30 -4.79 -8.87
N THR A 132 8.33 -3.90 -8.68
CA THR A 132 7.31 -3.62 -9.69
C THR A 132 7.92 -3.06 -10.97
N LEU A 133 8.92 -2.17 -10.91
CA LEU A 133 9.64 -1.71 -12.10
C LEU A 133 10.36 -2.84 -12.84
N LEU A 134 10.78 -3.89 -12.13
CA LEU A 134 11.45 -5.05 -12.69
C LEU A 134 10.47 -6.12 -13.21
N THR A 135 9.16 -5.99 -12.94
CA THR A 135 8.12 -6.94 -13.40
C THR A 135 8.15 -7.18 -14.93
N PRO A 136 8.24 -6.16 -15.80
CA PRO A 136 8.30 -6.39 -17.25
C PRO A 136 9.48 -7.25 -17.69
N VAL A 137 10.64 -7.02 -17.07
CA VAL A 137 11.86 -7.78 -17.36
C VAL A 137 11.72 -9.22 -16.86
N ALA A 138 11.15 -9.41 -15.67
CA ALA A 138 10.90 -10.74 -15.12
C ALA A 138 9.88 -11.53 -15.97
N ALA A 139 8.86 -10.86 -16.52
CA ALA A 139 7.91 -11.49 -17.43
C ALA A 139 8.59 -11.99 -18.72
N ASP A 140 9.53 -11.21 -19.27
CA ASP A 140 10.32 -11.57 -20.46
C ASP A 140 11.25 -12.78 -20.21
N LEU A 141 11.74 -12.95 -18.97
CA LEU A 141 12.58 -14.08 -18.57
C LEU A 141 11.78 -15.37 -18.32
N GLY A 142 10.49 -15.26 -18.04
CA GLY A 142 9.56 -16.38 -17.89
C GLY A 142 8.79 -16.40 -16.56
N VAL A 143 7.99 -17.44 -16.40
CA VAL A 143 7.04 -17.58 -15.27
C VAL A 143 7.75 -17.68 -13.92
N GLY A 144 8.82 -18.47 -13.83
CA GLY A 144 9.55 -18.69 -12.57
C GLY A 144 10.09 -17.40 -11.94
N PRO A 145 10.88 -16.59 -12.68
CA PRO A 145 11.34 -15.29 -12.21
C PRO A 145 10.21 -14.33 -11.85
N LEU A 146 9.12 -14.31 -12.63
CA LEU A 146 7.95 -13.47 -12.36
C LEU A 146 7.27 -13.87 -11.05
N VAL A 147 7.05 -15.17 -10.81
CA VAL A 147 6.47 -15.70 -9.55
C VAL A 147 7.37 -15.38 -8.36
N ALA A 148 8.69 -15.54 -8.49
CA ALA A 148 9.64 -15.20 -7.43
C ALA A 148 9.61 -13.71 -7.10
N LEU A 149 9.63 -12.85 -8.13
CA LEU A 149 9.54 -11.40 -7.98
C LEU A 149 8.23 -10.99 -7.29
N ARG A 150 7.12 -11.61 -7.66
CA ARG A 150 5.80 -11.38 -7.04
C ARG A 150 5.75 -11.76 -5.57
N ALA A 151 6.36 -12.89 -5.21
CA ALA A 151 6.49 -13.28 -3.81
C ALA A 151 7.34 -12.26 -3.02
N LEU A 152 8.41 -11.71 -3.63
CA LEU A 152 9.23 -10.67 -3.03
C LEU A 152 8.48 -9.32 -2.89
N GLU A 153 7.63 -8.96 -3.86
CA GLU A 153 6.75 -7.78 -3.74
C GLU A 153 5.83 -7.90 -2.53
N GLY A 154 5.19 -9.08 -2.37
CA GLY A 154 4.34 -9.38 -1.22
C GLY A 154 5.11 -9.37 0.10
N PHE A 155 6.36 -9.83 0.10
CA PHE A 155 7.27 -9.75 1.25
C PHE A 155 7.53 -8.28 1.66
N GLY A 156 7.84 -7.41 0.70
CA GLY A 156 8.02 -5.98 0.96
C GLY A 156 6.75 -5.28 1.44
N GLU A 157 5.59 -5.68 0.91
CA GLU A 157 4.30 -5.08 1.26
C GLU A 157 3.78 -5.55 2.62
N GLY A 158 4.06 -6.79 3.04
CA GLY A 158 3.51 -7.37 4.27
C GLY A 158 3.96 -6.72 5.58
N VAL A 159 5.07 -5.96 5.57
CA VAL A 159 5.57 -5.24 6.76
C VAL A 159 4.86 -3.89 6.99
N THR A 160 4.05 -3.42 6.05
CA THR A 160 3.54 -2.04 6.00
C THR A 160 2.44 -1.77 7.03
N PHE A 161 1.50 -2.69 7.21
CA PHE A 161 0.45 -2.58 8.25
C PHE A 161 1.05 -2.61 9.66
N PRO A 162 1.92 -3.57 10.03
CA PRO A 162 2.59 -3.54 11.33
C PRO A 162 3.44 -2.28 11.54
N ALA A 163 4.15 -1.80 10.51
CA ALA A 163 4.92 -0.56 10.57
C ALA A 163 4.02 0.66 10.86
N MET A 164 2.85 0.74 10.21
CA MET A 164 1.90 1.83 10.44
C MET A 164 1.32 1.78 11.86
N HIS A 165 0.98 0.60 12.37
CA HIS A 165 0.54 0.44 13.75
C HIS A 165 1.63 0.84 14.75
N ALA A 166 2.89 0.48 14.50
CA ALA A 166 4.02 0.91 15.30
C ALA A 166 4.20 2.44 15.24
N MET A 167 4.04 3.06 14.07
CA MET A 167 4.14 4.51 13.93
C MET A 167 3.08 5.24 14.76
N TRP A 168 1.81 4.88 14.61
CA TRP A 168 0.72 5.48 15.38
C TRP A 168 0.77 5.12 16.86
N SER A 169 1.52 4.08 17.23
CA SER A 169 1.78 3.79 18.64
C SER A 169 2.52 4.93 19.35
N SER A 170 3.39 5.62 18.61
CA SER A 170 4.25 6.71 19.10
C SER A 170 3.71 8.11 18.78
N TRP A 171 2.87 8.25 17.75
CA TRP A 171 2.38 9.55 17.26
C TRP A 171 0.94 9.88 17.63
N ALA A 172 0.06 8.88 17.80
CA ALA A 172 -1.35 9.13 18.06
C ALA A 172 -1.68 9.10 19.56
N PRO A 173 -2.39 10.12 20.08
CA PRO A 173 -3.07 10.01 21.36
C PRO A 173 -4.07 8.83 21.35
N PRO A 174 -4.25 8.12 22.47
CA PRO A 174 -5.07 6.89 22.52
C PRO A 174 -6.50 7.08 22.02
N LEU A 175 -7.12 8.23 22.33
CA LEU A 175 -8.50 8.57 21.96
C LEU A 175 -8.67 8.84 20.45
N GLU A 176 -7.61 9.29 19.77
CA GLU A 176 -7.66 9.65 18.34
C GLU A 176 -6.97 8.62 17.43
N ARG A 177 -6.29 7.63 18.00
CA ARG A 177 -5.50 6.63 17.26
C ARG A 177 -6.33 5.90 16.20
N SER A 178 -7.52 5.42 16.55
CA SER A 178 -8.37 4.71 15.60
C SER A 178 -8.81 5.61 14.45
N LYS A 179 -9.08 6.90 14.70
CA LYS A 179 -9.44 7.86 13.65
C LYS A 179 -8.28 8.09 12.68
N LEU A 180 -7.06 8.28 13.19
CA LEU A 180 -5.85 8.51 12.38
C LEU A 180 -5.46 7.27 11.55
N LEU A 181 -5.62 6.07 12.12
CA LEU A 181 -5.47 4.81 11.40
C LEU A 181 -6.51 4.66 10.29
N SER A 182 -7.80 4.92 10.58
CA SER A 182 -8.87 4.86 9.57
C SER A 182 -8.65 5.84 8.43
N ILE A 183 -8.19 7.07 8.72
CA ILE A 183 -7.79 8.03 7.69
C ILE A 183 -6.65 7.43 6.85
N SER A 184 -5.60 6.89 7.47
CA SER A 184 -4.48 6.28 6.74
C SER A 184 -4.93 5.14 5.83
N TYR A 185 -5.81 4.26 6.31
CA TYR A 185 -6.28 3.07 5.57
C TYR A 185 -7.32 3.37 4.49
N ALA A 186 -8.02 4.50 4.57
CA ALA A 186 -8.91 4.93 3.49
C ALA A 186 -8.16 5.08 2.15
N GLY A 187 -6.85 5.39 2.21
CA GLY A 187 -5.99 5.47 1.04
C GLY A 187 -5.92 4.17 0.25
N ALA A 188 -5.92 3.01 0.93
CA ALA A 188 -5.88 1.70 0.28
C ALA A 188 -7.07 1.44 -0.65
N GLN A 189 -8.27 1.79 -0.17
CA GLN A 189 -9.50 1.62 -0.93
C GLN A 189 -9.53 2.57 -2.13
N LEU A 190 -9.16 3.84 -1.91
CA LEU A 190 -9.10 4.81 -3.01
C LEU A 190 -8.03 4.43 -4.04
N GLY A 191 -6.88 3.94 -3.59
CA GLY A 191 -5.79 3.44 -4.45
C GLY A 191 -6.28 2.35 -5.38
N THR A 192 -7.02 1.37 -4.86
CA THR A 192 -7.62 0.29 -5.66
C THR A 192 -8.62 0.82 -6.67
N VAL A 193 -9.55 1.69 -6.23
CA VAL A 193 -10.60 2.26 -7.10
C VAL A 193 -10.02 3.08 -8.25
N VAL A 194 -8.94 3.82 -8.02
CA VAL A 194 -8.32 4.66 -9.06
C VAL A 194 -7.37 3.85 -9.95
N SER A 195 -6.58 2.95 -9.37
CA SER A 195 -5.55 2.21 -10.11
C SER A 195 -6.12 1.19 -11.09
N LEU A 196 -7.26 0.56 -10.79
CA LEU A 196 -7.87 -0.43 -11.68
C LEU A 196 -8.28 0.19 -13.04
N PRO A 197 -9.12 1.26 -13.10
CA PRO A 197 -9.42 1.94 -14.36
C PRO A 197 -8.18 2.55 -15.01
N LEU A 198 -7.30 3.16 -14.21
CA LEU A 198 -6.10 3.81 -14.75
C LEU A 198 -5.18 2.79 -15.45
N SER A 199 -5.01 1.60 -14.86
CA SER A 199 -4.27 0.50 -15.49
C SER A 199 -4.93 0.06 -16.80
N GLY A 200 -6.27 -0.04 -16.83
CA GLY A 200 -7.02 -0.38 -18.04
C GLY A 200 -6.84 0.67 -19.16
N ILE A 201 -6.87 1.95 -18.82
CA ILE A 201 -6.63 3.05 -19.77
C ILE A 201 -5.19 3.01 -20.30
N ILE A 202 -4.22 2.77 -19.42
CA ILE A 202 -2.80 2.64 -19.83
C ILE A 202 -2.64 1.45 -20.77
N CYS A 203 -3.20 0.27 -20.46
CA CYS A 203 -3.17 -0.88 -21.37
C CYS A 203 -3.93 -0.65 -22.69
N TYR A 204 -4.95 0.22 -22.69
CA TYR A 204 -5.72 0.52 -23.90
C TYR A 204 -4.92 1.35 -24.90
N TYR A 205 -4.31 2.45 -24.43
CA TYR A 205 -3.62 3.42 -25.26
C TYR A 205 -2.11 3.14 -25.41
N MET A 206 -1.52 2.47 -24.43
CA MET A 206 -0.09 2.17 -24.32
C MET A 206 0.13 0.67 -24.05
N ASN A 207 1.40 0.27 -23.92
CA ASN A 207 1.76 -1.08 -23.51
C ASN A 207 1.46 -1.34 -22.03
N TRP A 208 1.11 -2.58 -21.70
CA TRP A 208 0.98 -3.07 -20.32
C TRP A 208 2.23 -2.79 -19.46
N THR A 209 3.41 -2.74 -20.07
CA THR A 209 4.68 -2.45 -19.38
C THR A 209 4.67 -1.08 -18.69
N TYR A 210 3.99 -0.09 -19.27
CA TYR A 210 3.91 1.26 -18.70
C TYR A 210 3.10 1.32 -17.41
N VAL A 211 2.19 0.38 -17.18
CA VAL A 211 1.46 0.28 -15.91
C VAL A 211 2.45 0.11 -14.76
N PHE A 212 3.39 -0.82 -14.92
CA PHE A 212 4.42 -1.11 -13.91
C PHE A 212 5.39 0.06 -13.73
N TYR A 213 5.81 0.69 -14.82
CA TYR A 213 6.69 1.87 -14.75
C TYR A 213 6.03 3.06 -14.07
N PHE A 214 4.78 3.35 -14.41
CA PHE A 214 4.03 4.47 -13.82
C PHE A 214 3.87 4.30 -12.30
N PHE A 215 3.34 3.17 -11.84
CA PHE A 215 3.12 2.94 -10.41
C PHE A 215 4.42 2.75 -9.64
N GLY A 216 5.44 2.11 -10.24
CA GLY A 216 6.76 1.96 -9.63
C GLY A 216 7.46 3.30 -9.40
N ILE A 217 7.46 4.20 -10.40
CA ILE A 217 8.04 5.56 -10.25
C ILE A 217 7.27 6.37 -9.22
N LEU A 218 5.93 6.29 -9.22
CA LEU A 218 5.09 6.93 -8.22
C LEU A 218 5.42 6.45 -6.80
N GLY A 219 5.72 5.16 -6.62
CA GLY A 219 6.16 4.58 -5.35
C GLY A 219 7.51 5.09 -4.88
N ILE A 220 8.49 5.19 -5.78
CA ILE A 220 9.81 5.77 -5.46
C ILE A 220 9.68 7.24 -5.08
N PHE A 221 8.88 8.00 -5.83
CA PHE A 221 8.63 9.41 -5.53
C PHE A 221 7.99 9.59 -4.15
N TRP A 222 6.98 8.78 -3.83
CA TRP A 222 6.37 8.78 -2.51
C TRP A 222 7.38 8.43 -1.41
N PHE A 223 8.27 7.46 -1.62
CA PHE A 223 9.31 7.10 -0.65
C PHE A 223 10.25 8.27 -0.36
N ILE A 224 10.69 9.01 -1.38
CA ILE A 224 11.55 10.18 -1.22
C ILE A 224 10.85 11.24 -0.36
N LEU A 225 9.57 11.52 -0.66
CA LEU A 225 8.76 12.45 0.13
C LEU A 225 8.59 11.96 1.58
N TRP A 226 8.35 10.66 1.78
CA TRP A 226 8.17 10.06 3.09
C TRP A 226 9.41 10.21 3.98
N ILE A 227 10.60 9.87 3.45
CA ILE A 227 11.84 9.96 4.21
C ILE A 227 12.19 11.40 4.57
N TRP A 228 11.88 12.37 3.70
CA TRP A 228 12.16 13.78 3.92
C TRP A 228 11.19 14.44 4.90
N LEU A 229 9.90 14.12 4.83
CA LEU A 229 8.86 14.80 5.61
C LEU A 229 8.55 14.14 6.96
N VAL A 230 8.68 12.81 7.10
CA VAL A 230 8.26 12.09 8.30
C VAL A 230 9.40 11.90 9.28
N SER A 231 9.11 11.87 10.58
CA SER A 231 10.06 11.53 11.65
C SER A 231 9.51 10.37 12.49
N ASP A 232 10.37 9.48 12.99
CA ASP A 232 9.94 8.30 13.77
C ASP A 232 9.25 8.68 15.09
N THR A 233 9.67 9.77 15.72
CA THR A 233 9.09 10.24 16.98
C THR A 233 8.70 11.70 16.91
N PRO A 234 7.68 12.13 17.68
CA PRO A 234 7.32 13.54 17.79
C PRO A 234 8.46 14.38 18.40
N GLU A 235 9.41 13.75 19.10
CA GLU A 235 10.56 14.44 19.68
C GLU A 235 11.62 14.81 18.65
N THR A 236 11.78 14.00 17.60
CA THR A 236 12.76 14.21 16.52
C THR A 236 12.21 15.06 15.38
N HIS A 237 10.92 15.37 15.40
CA HIS A 237 10.25 16.14 14.35
C HIS A 237 10.62 17.62 14.40
N LYS A 238 11.17 18.15 13.30
CA LYS A 238 11.72 19.52 13.24
C LYS A 238 10.67 20.63 13.27
N THR A 239 9.44 20.37 12.80
CA THR A 239 8.40 21.38 12.59
C THR A 239 7.17 21.19 13.49
N ILE A 240 7.26 20.36 14.53
CA ILE A 240 6.13 20.15 15.45
C ILE A 240 5.98 21.35 16.39
N SER A 241 4.75 21.81 16.59
CA SER A 241 4.45 22.84 17.58
C SER A 241 4.69 22.30 19.00
N TYR A 242 5.23 23.14 19.89
CA TYR A 242 5.49 22.78 21.29
C TYR A 242 4.23 22.27 22.00
N CYS A 243 3.10 22.95 21.80
CA CYS A 243 1.80 22.57 22.39
C CYS A 243 1.34 21.18 21.90
N GLU A 244 1.56 20.85 20.62
CA GLU A 244 1.18 19.55 20.06
C GLU A 244 2.06 18.43 20.58
N LYS A 245 3.37 18.68 20.68
CA LYS A 245 4.33 17.73 21.26
C LYS A 245 3.98 17.39 22.71
N GLU A 246 3.67 18.40 23.52
CA GLU A 246 3.33 18.19 24.94
C GLU A 246 1.99 17.45 25.10
N TYR A 247 1.00 17.73 24.25
CA TYR A 247 -0.27 17.00 24.25
C TYR A 247 -0.10 15.50 23.93
N ILE A 248 0.73 15.15 22.93
CA ILE A 248 0.99 13.75 22.58
C ILE A 248 1.72 13.04 23.73
N LEU A 249 2.80 13.61 24.24
CA LEU A 249 3.63 13.00 25.28
C LEU A 249 2.86 12.83 26.61
N SER A 250 2.06 13.82 27.01
CA SER A 250 1.24 13.73 28.22
C SER A 250 0.17 12.64 28.10
N SER A 251 -0.49 12.54 26.94
CA SER A 251 -1.52 11.53 26.66
C SER A 251 -0.94 10.11 26.67
N LEU A 252 0.22 9.90 26.04
CA LEU A 252 0.91 8.60 26.04
C LEU A 252 1.39 8.22 27.44
N ARG A 253 1.92 9.18 28.20
CA ARG A 253 2.35 8.96 29.59
C ARG A 253 1.18 8.53 30.46
N SER A 254 0.03 9.22 30.38
CA SER A 254 -1.18 8.86 31.14
C SER A 254 -1.62 7.42 30.89
N GLN A 255 -1.57 6.96 29.64
CA GLN A 255 -1.94 5.59 29.27
C GLN A 255 -1.03 4.56 29.97
N VAL A 256 0.28 4.77 29.97
CA VAL A 256 1.24 3.85 30.62
C VAL A 256 0.99 3.75 32.12
N TRP A 257 0.62 4.85 32.77
CA TRP A 257 0.26 4.84 34.20
C TRP A 257 -1.02 4.05 34.49
N THR A 258 -2.03 4.14 33.62
CA THR A 258 -3.25 3.35 33.76
C THR A 258 -3.00 1.85 33.67
N PHE A 259 -2.07 1.40 32.81
CA PHE A 259 -1.73 -0.01 32.67
C PHE A 259 -0.83 -0.58 33.78
N LYS A 260 -0.21 0.27 34.60
CA LYS A 260 0.62 -0.14 35.75
C LYS A 260 -0.16 -0.24 37.06
N LYS A 261 -1.42 0.17 37.09
CA LYS A 261 -2.36 -0.03 38.20
C LYS A 261 -3.14 -1.32 38.00
#